data_AF-A0A150QRE9-F1
#
_entry.id   AF-A0A150QRE9-F1
#
_cell.length_a   1.000
_cell.length_b   1.000
_cell.length_c   1.000
_cell.angle_alpha   90.00
_cell.angle_beta   90.00
_cell.angle_gamma   90.00
#
_symmetry.space_group_name_H-M   'P 1'
#
loop_
_entity.id
_entity.type
_entity.pdbx_description
1 polymer ?
#
loop_
_entity_poly.entity_id
_entity_poly.type
_entity_poly.pdbx_seq_one_letter_code
_entity_poly.pdbx_strand_id
1 'polypeptide(L)'
;MAWSFLPSWIDLESVSISFELPARTTLKRTGVAALATSSATALRLTLAPALLRVAFEPYLVIDLPPPLGDMGLQQVEYDFRTGAMAPNVFYTGGLVRVGKGSAEDEARAFMRDLVTSTPMAMPPYDPTSDRDLVLTVRQVLSNLESGGGGPPVRGARLSARLTLRQELAGAVGPDGFCIPAGATIAASVDVEGTREEIETAPRVRRIEVDCSSAVLRKGGADQADLRRFVVLRGGDITIERVEPLGAAGQAAGVESLVRLFGALVAGGGVALDPQRLGPSAVEGLVKEEIARALRPVLVDWVQQNAEIVAGMDLRKVLGIAEGPGVA
;
A
#
# COMPACT_ATOMS: atom_id res chain seq x y z
N MET A 1 2.42 -17.07 9.84
CA MET A 1 2.31 -16.77 11.28
C MET A 1 1.18 -15.77 11.42
N ALA A 2 0.24 -15.96 12.35
CA ALA A 2 -0.90 -15.04 12.47
C ALA A 2 -0.52 -13.86 13.38
N TRP A 3 -0.85 -12.64 12.97
CA TRP A 3 -0.64 -11.44 13.79
C TRP A 3 -1.69 -11.39 14.89
N SER A 4 -1.28 -11.30 16.16
CA SER A 4 -2.17 -11.46 17.31
C SER A 4 -3.26 -10.39 17.42
N PHE A 5 -3.06 -9.24 16.79
CA PHE A 5 -3.98 -8.11 16.78
C PHE A 5 -4.86 -8.03 15.53
N LEU A 6 -4.64 -8.91 14.54
CA LEU A 6 -5.48 -8.97 13.35
C LEU A 6 -6.58 -10.03 13.52
N PRO A 7 -7.72 -9.86 12.85
CA PRO A 7 -8.71 -10.93 12.76
C PRO A 7 -8.09 -12.22 12.22
N SER A 8 -8.48 -13.37 12.79
CA SER A 8 -7.88 -14.67 12.47
C SER A 8 -8.06 -15.13 11.02
N TRP A 9 -8.97 -14.48 10.28
CA TRP A 9 -9.23 -14.69 8.87
C TRP A 9 -8.31 -13.89 7.93
N ILE A 10 -7.44 -13.02 8.46
CA ILE A 10 -6.41 -12.28 7.71
C ILE A 10 -5.03 -12.86 8.00
N ASP A 11 -4.25 -13.13 6.96
CA ASP A 11 -2.81 -13.36 7.04
C ASP A 11 -2.06 -12.18 6.42
N LEU A 12 -1.48 -11.32 7.25
CA LEU A 12 -0.73 -10.16 6.77
C LEU A 12 0.70 -10.58 6.40
N GLU A 13 1.06 -10.44 5.13
CA GLU A 13 2.38 -10.79 4.61
C GLU A 13 3.40 -9.69 4.90
N SER A 14 3.00 -8.43 4.69
CA SER A 14 3.85 -7.28 4.99
C SER A 14 3.06 -5.98 5.05
N VAL A 15 3.62 -5.00 5.76
CA VAL A 15 3.20 -3.59 5.72
C VAL A 15 4.39 -2.76 5.33
N SER A 16 4.18 -1.72 4.53
CA SER A 16 5.21 -0.78 4.14
C SER A 16 4.75 0.66 4.30
N ILE A 17 5.69 1.52 4.62
CA ILE A 17 5.55 2.96 4.51
C ILE A 17 6.67 3.47 3.60
N SER A 18 6.32 4.29 2.63
CA SER A 18 7.29 4.95 1.76
C SER A 18 7.07 6.44 1.68
N PHE A 19 8.18 7.16 1.53
CA PHE A 19 8.23 8.60 1.41
C PHE A 19 9.28 9.01 0.39
N GLU A 20 9.07 10.17 -0.20
CA GLU A 20 10.01 10.75 -1.16
C GLU A 20 11.00 11.67 -0.45
N LEU A 21 12.28 11.41 -0.66
CA LEU A 21 13.37 12.24 -0.21
C LEU A 21 13.83 13.13 -1.37
N PRO A 22 13.90 14.46 -1.20
CA PRO A 22 14.49 15.34 -2.20
C PRO A 22 15.95 14.97 -2.49
N ALA A 23 16.45 15.39 -3.65
CA ALA A 23 17.88 15.29 -3.95
C ALA A 23 18.72 16.06 -2.92
N ARG A 24 19.95 15.57 -2.65
CA ARG A 24 20.89 16.16 -1.68
C ARG A 24 20.41 16.15 -0.23
N THR A 25 19.45 15.30 0.10
CA THR A 25 19.02 15.05 1.47
C THR A 25 20.05 14.16 2.16
N THR A 26 20.62 14.62 3.26
CA THR A 26 21.51 13.80 4.10
C THR A 26 20.68 13.13 5.19
N LEU A 27 20.61 11.81 5.18
CA LEU A 27 19.89 11.02 6.19
C LEU A 27 20.74 10.74 7.43
N LYS A 28 22.06 10.63 7.25
CA LYS A 28 22.99 10.40 8.34
C LYS A 28 24.33 11.01 7.99
N ARG A 29 24.97 11.67 8.96
CA ARG A 29 26.36 12.11 8.87
C ARG A 29 27.11 11.57 10.07
N THR A 30 28.06 10.67 9.84
CA THR A 30 29.07 10.30 10.81
C THR A 30 30.32 11.16 10.56
N GLY A 31 31.24 11.21 11.52
CA GLY A 31 32.50 11.94 11.34
C GLY A 31 33.37 11.42 10.19
N VAL A 32 33.03 10.26 9.63
CA VAL A 32 33.79 9.55 8.58
C VAL A 32 32.96 9.18 7.35
N ALA A 33 31.65 9.39 7.33
CA ALA A 33 30.81 9.10 6.17
C ALA A 33 29.52 9.92 6.16
N ALA A 34 28.94 10.12 4.98
CA ALA A 34 27.59 10.67 4.86
C ALA A 34 26.72 9.75 4.01
N LEU A 35 25.50 9.48 4.48
CA LEU A 35 24.46 8.80 3.72
C LEU A 35 23.53 9.88 3.17
N ALA A 36 23.56 10.08 1.86
CA ALA A 36 22.84 11.15 1.20
C ALA A 36 22.18 10.71 -0.11
N THR A 37 21.14 11.42 -0.52
CA THR A 37 20.52 11.24 -1.83
C THR A 37 21.26 12.03 -2.89
N SER A 38 21.56 11.44 -4.04
CA SER A 38 22.09 12.16 -5.22
C SER A 38 20.97 12.73 -6.09
N SER A 39 19.84 12.03 -6.17
CA SER A 39 18.60 12.41 -6.86
C SER A 39 17.40 12.30 -5.90
N ALA A 40 16.21 12.70 -6.35
CA ALA A 40 14.99 12.33 -5.63
C ALA A 40 14.97 10.80 -5.46
N THR A 41 14.73 10.34 -4.22
CA THR A 41 14.85 8.93 -3.84
C THR A 41 13.65 8.53 -3.00
N ALA A 42 12.95 7.48 -3.38
CA ALA A 42 11.91 6.90 -2.55
C ALA A 42 12.57 6.01 -1.49
N LEU A 43 12.35 6.30 -0.21
CA LEU A 43 12.69 5.40 0.89
C LEU A 43 11.45 4.59 1.23
N ARG A 44 11.59 3.27 1.31
CA ARG A 44 10.53 2.34 1.72
C ARG A 44 10.98 1.52 2.92
N LEU A 45 10.22 1.59 4.00
CA LEU A 45 10.34 0.71 5.15
C LEU A 45 9.28 -0.39 5.00
N THR A 46 9.70 -1.65 4.98
CA THR A 46 8.81 -2.81 4.88
C THR A 46 8.98 -3.69 6.12
N LEU A 47 7.92 -3.85 6.89
CA LEU A 47 7.82 -4.78 8.00
C LEU A 47 7.14 -6.07 7.53
N ALA A 48 7.82 -7.20 7.68
CA ALA A 48 7.31 -8.54 7.44
C ALA A 48 7.50 -9.41 8.69
N PRO A 49 6.85 -10.58 8.83
CA PRO A 49 6.96 -11.42 10.02
C PRO A 49 8.41 -11.80 10.40
N ALA A 50 9.30 -11.94 9.42
CA ALA A 50 10.67 -12.40 9.64
C ALA A 50 11.73 -11.28 9.60
N LEU A 51 11.40 -10.11 9.03
CA LEU A 51 12.40 -9.07 8.78
C LEU A 51 11.82 -7.66 8.75
N LEU A 52 12.70 -6.69 8.98
CA LEU A 52 12.53 -5.29 8.60
C LEU A 52 13.45 -5.01 7.41
N ARG A 53 12.91 -4.48 6.31
CA ARG A 53 13.67 -4.05 5.14
C ARG A 53 13.57 -2.54 4.99
N VAL A 54 14.70 -1.90 4.75
CA VAL A 54 14.79 -0.50 4.32
C VAL A 54 15.32 -0.49 2.89
N ALA A 55 14.55 0.00 1.94
CA ALA A 55 14.91 0.06 0.53
C ALA A 55 14.92 1.50 0.02
N PHE A 56 15.78 1.77 -0.95
CA PHE A 56 15.98 3.08 -1.57
C PHE A 56 15.91 2.92 -3.08
N GLU A 57 15.03 3.69 -3.72
CA GLU A 57 14.85 3.68 -5.17
C GLU A 57 15.10 5.12 -5.69
N PRO A 58 16.18 5.37 -6.47
CA PRO A 58 17.10 4.38 -7.04
C PRO A 58 18.14 3.80 -6.07
N TYR A 59 18.78 4.61 -5.22
CA TYR A 59 19.73 4.21 -4.16
C TYR A 59 20.18 5.45 -3.36
N LEU A 60 20.77 5.25 -2.18
CA LEU A 60 21.53 6.30 -1.47
C LEU A 60 23.02 6.26 -1.82
N VAL A 61 23.67 7.41 -1.83
CA VAL A 61 25.12 7.51 -1.88
C VAL A 61 25.67 7.45 -0.45
N ILE A 62 26.63 6.54 -0.25
CA ILE A 62 27.51 6.52 0.91
C ILE A 62 28.80 7.24 0.48
N ASP A 63 28.95 8.48 0.92
CA ASP A 63 30.14 9.31 0.74
C ASP A 63 31.20 8.87 1.76
N LEU A 64 32.34 8.40 1.26
CA LEU A 64 33.46 7.89 2.07
C LEU A 64 34.72 8.73 1.80
N PRO A 65 35.62 8.89 2.79
CA PRO A 65 36.79 9.73 2.66
C PRO A 65 37.80 9.14 1.68
N PRO A 66 38.53 9.96 0.92
CA PRO A 66 39.63 9.50 0.08
C PRO A 66 40.66 8.66 0.88
N PRO A 67 41.20 7.56 0.32
CA PRO A 67 41.06 7.10 -1.07
C PRO A 67 39.84 6.18 -1.31
N LEU A 68 38.92 6.06 -0.36
CA LEU A 68 37.68 5.31 -0.55
C LEU A 68 36.79 6.05 -1.54
N GLY A 69 36.11 5.31 -2.41
CA GLY A 69 35.18 5.87 -3.38
C GLY A 69 33.73 5.80 -2.89
N ASP A 70 32.89 6.66 -3.44
CA ASP A 70 31.44 6.65 -3.21
C ASP A 70 30.83 5.29 -3.54
N MET A 71 29.86 4.87 -2.72
CA MET A 71 29.12 3.63 -2.91
C MET A 71 27.63 3.89 -2.98
N GLY A 72 26.91 3.00 -3.66
CA GLY A 72 25.46 2.97 -3.70
C GLY A 72 24.94 2.00 -2.67
N LEU A 73 23.93 2.42 -1.90
CA LEU A 73 23.17 1.58 -0.98
C LEU A 73 21.74 1.46 -1.50
N GLN A 74 21.35 0.26 -1.92
CA GLN A 74 20.01 0.02 -2.45
C GLN A 74 19.03 -0.44 -1.36
N GLN A 75 19.51 -1.23 -0.41
CA GLN A 75 18.68 -1.72 0.69
C GLN A 75 19.51 -2.22 1.87
N VAL A 76 18.88 -2.32 3.04
CA VAL A 76 19.37 -3.08 4.19
C VAL A 76 18.22 -3.95 4.72
N GLU A 77 18.50 -5.23 4.92
CA GLU A 77 17.58 -6.16 5.58
C GLU A 77 18.05 -6.48 6.99
N TYR A 78 17.12 -6.57 7.93
CA TYR A 78 17.34 -6.96 9.31
C TYR A 78 16.47 -8.18 9.64
N ASP A 79 17.13 -9.31 9.90
CA ASP A 79 16.48 -10.56 10.30
C ASP A 79 16.17 -10.52 11.80
N PHE A 80 14.89 -10.58 12.15
CA PHE A 80 14.45 -10.45 13.55
C PHE A 80 14.86 -11.63 14.44
N ARG A 81 15.08 -12.81 13.85
CA ARG A 81 15.43 -14.03 14.60
C ARG A 81 16.88 -14.01 15.06
N THR A 82 17.78 -13.54 14.19
CA THR A 82 19.22 -13.60 14.39
C THR A 82 19.84 -12.24 14.71
N GLY A 83 19.14 -11.15 14.41
CA GLY A 83 19.70 -9.79 14.44
C GLY A 83 20.68 -9.51 13.30
N ALA A 84 20.79 -10.40 12.32
CA ALA A 84 21.70 -10.23 11.20
C ALA A 84 21.25 -9.07 10.29
N MET A 85 22.22 -8.25 9.87
CA MET A 85 22.01 -7.12 8.96
C MET A 85 22.70 -7.38 7.62
N ALA A 86 21.92 -7.45 6.56
CA ALA A 86 22.38 -7.72 5.19
C ALA A 86 22.20 -6.45 4.32
N PRO A 87 23.24 -5.60 4.22
CA PRO A 87 23.21 -4.45 3.32
C PRO A 87 23.49 -4.87 1.86
N ASN A 88 22.81 -4.22 0.91
CA ASN A 88 23.11 -4.31 -0.51
C ASN A 88 23.86 -3.05 -0.96
N VAL A 89 25.19 -3.16 -0.99
CA VAL A 89 26.11 -2.08 -1.39
C VAL A 89 26.81 -2.42 -2.70
N PHE A 90 26.88 -1.44 -3.60
CA PHE A 90 27.53 -1.55 -4.91
C PHE A 90 28.37 -0.31 -5.23
N TYR A 91 29.27 -0.43 -6.21
CA TYR A 91 30.09 0.68 -6.66
C TYR A 91 29.30 1.56 -7.64
N THR A 92 29.23 2.87 -7.39
CA THR A 92 28.52 3.84 -8.27
C THR A 92 29.39 4.37 -9.41
N GLY A 93 30.71 4.14 -9.35
CA GLY A 93 31.67 4.56 -10.37
C GLY A 93 33.11 4.50 -9.84
N GLY A 94 34.07 4.96 -10.65
CA GLY A 94 35.49 5.08 -10.26
C GLY A 94 36.41 3.93 -10.72
N LEU A 95 37.70 4.24 -10.88
CA LEU A 95 38.74 3.30 -11.31
C LEU A 95 39.21 2.36 -10.18
N VAL A 96 39.04 2.76 -8.92
CA VAL A 96 39.53 2.05 -7.74
C VAL A 96 38.35 1.50 -6.94
N ARG A 97 38.27 0.16 -6.82
CA ARG A 97 37.18 -0.54 -6.13
C ARG A 97 37.53 -0.89 -4.68
N VAL A 98 37.72 0.11 -3.83
CA VAL A 98 38.03 -0.07 -2.40
C VAL A 98 36.94 0.56 -1.52
N GLY A 99 36.80 0.10 -0.26
CA GLY A 99 35.87 0.70 0.71
C GLY A 99 34.52 0.00 0.87
N LYS A 100 34.25 -1.09 0.14
CA LYS A 100 32.96 -1.81 0.25
C LYS A 100 32.66 -2.29 1.68
N GLY A 101 33.65 -2.83 2.39
CA GLY A 101 33.46 -3.26 3.79
C GLY A 101 33.05 -2.11 4.71
N SER A 102 33.71 -0.96 4.59
CA SER A 102 33.36 0.26 5.34
C SER A 102 31.95 0.76 5.00
N ALA A 103 31.58 0.76 3.72
CA ALA A 103 30.22 1.12 3.31
C ALA A 103 29.16 0.15 3.84
N GLU A 104 29.44 -1.15 3.86
CA GLU A 104 28.55 -2.13 4.48
C GLU A 104 28.44 -1.92 5.99
N ASP A 105 29.53 -1.58 6.68
CA ASP A 105 29.52 -1.30 8.12
C ASP A 105 28.73 -0.02 8.46
N GLU A 106 28.84 1.02 7.63
CA GLU A 106 28.02 2.23 7.74
C GLU A 106 26.53 1.94 7.49
N ALA A 107 26.21 1.10 6.50
CA ALA A 107 24.85 0.66 6.24
C ALA A 107 24.26 -0.17 7.39
N ARG A 108 25.06 -1.06 8.00
CA ARG A 108 24.68 -1.79 9.23
C ARG A 108 24.51 -0.84 10.41
N ALA A 109 25.39 0.16 10.55
CA ALA A 109 25.29 1.16 11.61
C ALA A 109 24.02 2.00 11.46
N PHE A 110 23.68 2.42 10.25
CA PHE A 110 22.41 3.07 9.94
C PHE A 110 21.22 2.21 10.38
N MET A 111 21.21 0.93 10.02
CA MET A 111 20.12 0.02 10.42
C MET A 111 20.03 -0.19 11.94
N ARG A 112 21.17 -0.29 12.64
CA ARG A 112 21.20 -0.35 14.11
C ARG A 112 20.55 0.89 14.72
N ASP A 113 20.91 2.07 14.24
CA ASP A 113 20.35 3.32 14.78
C ASP A 113 18.83 3.39 14.58
N LEU A 114 18.32 2.92 13.43
CA LEU A 114 16.89 2.85 13.16
C LEU A 114 16.12 2.01 14.18
N VAL A 115 16.64 0.84 14.54
CA VAL A 115 15.96 -0.07 15.49
C VAL A 115 16.34 0.20 16.95
N THR A 116 17.25 1.13 17.22
CA THR A 116 17.73 1.43 18.57
C THR A 116 16.59 1.90 19.47
N SER A 117 16.65 1.52 20.75
CA SER A 117 15.62 1.83 21.75
C SER A 117 14.23 1.26 21.41
N THR A 118 14.19 0.20 20.60
CA THR A 118 12.97 -0.55 20.31
C THR A 118 13.15 -2.02 20.69
N PRO A 119 12.05 -2.76 20.94
CA PRO A 119 12.11 -4.21 21.10
C PRO A 119 12.75 -4.94 19.91
N MET A 120 12.67 -4.37 18.69
CA MET A 120 13.28 -4.94 17.49
C MET A 120 14.79 -5.11 17.61
N ALA A 121 15.49 -4.31 18.43
CA ALA A 121 16.94 -4.41 18.59
C ALA A 121 17.39 -5.69 19.34
N MET A 122 16.49 -6.42 19.98
CA MET A 122 16.79 -7.59 20.81
C MET A 122 16.32 -8.88 20.12
N PRO A 123 17.23 -9.61 19.42
CA PRO A 123 16.88 -10.90 18.83
C PRO A 123 16.80 -12.01 19.90
N PRO A 124 15.92 -13.02 19.73
CA PRO A 124 14.89 -13.09 18.69
C PRO A 124 13.73 -12.15 18.99
N TYR A 125 13.24 -11.44 17.96
CA TYR A 125 12.04 -10.61 18.01
C TYR A 125 10.95 -11.19 17.10
N ASP A 126 9.70 -11.12 17.54
CA ASP A 126 8.53 -11.55 16.76
C ASP A 126 7.50 -10.41 16.67
N PRO A 127 7.44 -9.68 15.54
CA PRO A 127 6.50 -8.57 15.37
C PRO A 127 5.04 -9.03 15.38
N THR A 128 4.76 -10.31 15.13
CA THR A 128 3.39 -10.84 15.09
C THR A 128 2.78 -10.97 16.49
N SER A 129 3.62 -10.94 17.53
CA SER A 129 3.24 -11.01 18.94
C SER A 129 3.43 -9.70 19.72
N ASP A 130 4.01 -8.67 19.07
CA ASP A 130 4.26 -7.37 19.70
C ASP A 130 2.96 -6.59 19.89
N ARG A 131 2.54 -6.43 21.15
CA ARG A 131 1.32 -5.69 21.52
C ARG A 131 1.45 -4.19 21.28
N ASP A 132 2.66 -3.67 21.31
CA ASP A 132 3.00 -2.26 21.16
C ASP A 132 3.63 -1.98 19.80
N LEU A 133 3.40 -2.85 18.81
CA LEU A 133 4.00 -2.76 17.48
C LEU A 133 3.87 -1.36 16.85
N VAL A 134 2.73 -0.70 17.04
CA VAL A 134 2.49 0.67 16.54
C VAL A 134 3.47 1.66 17.17
N LEU A 135 3.73 1.56 18.47
CA LEU A 135 4.71 2.39 19.18
C LEU A 135 6.13 2.04 18.73
N THR A 136 6.43 0.74 18.59
CA THR A 136 7.71 0.24 18.06
C THR A 136 8.02 0.85 16.68
N VAL A 137 7.06 0.78 15.74
CA VAL A 137 7.22 1.34 14.39
C VAL A 137 7.31 2.87 14.41
N ARG A 138 6.53 3.55 15.25
CA ARG A 138 6.64 5.02 15.44
C ARG A 138 8.03 5.42 15.94
N GLN A 139 8.64 4.64 16.83
CA GLN A 139 9.99 4.89 17.30
C GLN A 139 11.02 4.69 16.17
N VAL A 140 10.88 3.66 15.33
CA VAL A 140 11.73 3.46 14.15
C VAL A 140 11.66 4.66 13.19
N LEU A 141 10.45 5.17 12.93
CA LEU A 141 10.25 6.37 12.12
C LEU A 141 10.88 7.60 12.78
N SER A 142 10.76 7.75 14.09
CA SER A 142 11.40 8.82 14.86
C SER A 142 12.94 8.77 14.80
N ASN A 143 13.52 7.57 14.89
CA ASN A 143 14.97 7.36 14.79
C ASN A 143 15.52 7.72 13.41
N LEU A 144 14.75 7.47 12.35
CA LEU A 144 15.12 7.87 11.00
C LEU A 144 15.27 9.40 10.88
N GLU A 145 14.37 10.15 11.52
CA GLU A 145 14.36 11.62 11.44
C GLU A 145 15.42 12.26 12.34
N SER A 146 15.66 11.70 13.53
CA SER A 146 16.68 12.23 14.43
C SER A 146 18.11 12.11 13.87
N GLY A 147 18.33 11.21 12.91
CA GLY A 147 19.61 10.99 12.24
C GLY A 147 20.05 12.07 11.25
N GLY A 148 19.15 12.94 10.79
CA GLY A 148 19.46 13.92 9.75
C GLY A 148 18.61 15.19 9.82
N GLY A 149 19.25 16.36 9.80
CA GLY A 149 18.61 17.68 9.69
C GLY A 149 17.98 17.95 8.32
N GLY A 150 17.33 16.94 7.74
CA GLY A 150 16.72 16.97 6.41
C GLY A 150 15.40 17.75 6.40
N PRO A 151 14.95 18.16 5.20
CA PRO A 151 13.66 18.82 5.03
C PRO A 151 12.51 17.89 5.47
N PRO A 152 11.37 18.47 5.92
CA PRO A 152 10.22 17.68 6.37
C PRO A 152 9.74 16.76 5.25
N VAL A 153 9.54 15.48 5.59
CA VAL A 153 8.93 14.48 4.72
C VAL A 153 7.54 14.98 4.30
N ARG A 154 7.27 14.97 2.99
CA ARG A 154 5.98 15.38 2.43
C ARG A 154 5.29 14.18 1.80
N GLY A 155 4.08 13.92 2.28
CA GLY A 155 3.28 12.79 1.85
C GLY A 155 3.89 11.44 2.25
N ALA A 156 3.02 10.44 2.30
CA ALA A 156 3.42 9.07 2.57
C ALA A 156 2.53 8.12 1.77
N ARG A 157 3.12 7.05 1.27
CA ARG A 157 2.37 5.90 0.76
C ARG A 157 2.46 4.77 1.76
N LEU A 158 1.33 4.45 2.37
CA LEU A 158 1.16 3.26 3.19
C LEU A 158 0.78 2.11 2.26
N SER A 159 1.27 0.91 2.51
CA SER A 159 0.92 -0.27 1.71
C SER A 159 0.85 -1.49 2.60
N ALA A 160 -0.09 -2.38 2.33
CA ALA A 160 -0.24 -3.65 3.03
C ALA A 160 -0.51 -4.75 2.01
N ARG A 161 0.09 -5.91 2.23
CA ARG A 161 -0.17 -7.12 1.46
C ARG A 161 -0.65 -8.20 2.39
N LEU A 162 -1.81 -8.77 2.10
CA LEU A 162 -2.44 -9.79 2.93
C LEU A 162 -3.08 -10.88 2.07
N THR A 163 -3.26 -12.04 2.67
CA THR A 163 -4.01 -13.17 2.12
C THR A 163 -5.20 -13.45 3.03
N LEU A 164 -6.37 -13.70 2.42
CA LEU A 164 -7.56 -14.10 3.16
C LEU A 164 -7.53 -15.60 3.43
N ARG A 165 -7.80 -15.99 4.68
CA ARG A 165 -7.92 -17.42 5.05
C ARG A 165 -9.33 -17.96 4.89
N GLN A 166 -10.32 -17.06 4.85
CA GLN A 166 -11.72 -17.38 4.70
C GLN A 166 -12.31 -16.52 3.60
N GLU A 167 -13.40 -16.98 2.99
CA GLU A 167 -14.15 -16.19 2.03
C GLU A 167 -14.73 -14.95 2.72
N LEU A 168 -14.56 -13.79 2.08
CA LEU A 168 -15.28 -12.57 2.45
C LEU A 168 -16.40 -12.36 1.46
N ALA A 169 -17.64 -12.52 1.93
CA ALA A 169 -18.82 -12.25 1.13
C ALA A 169 -19.65 -11.14 1.75
N GLY A 170 -20.12 -10.21 0.91
CA GLY A 170 -21.12 -9.21 1.29
C GLY A 170 -22.32 -9.34 0.37
N ALA A 171 -23.49 -9.62 0.95
CA ALA A 171 -24.74 -9.71 0.20
C ALA A 171 -25.49 -8.36 0.23
N VAL A 172 -25.98 -7.95 -0.94
CA VAL A 172 -26.94 -6.85 -1.10
C VAL A 172 -28.15 -7.44 -1.83
N GLY A 173 -29.06 -8.07 -1.07
CA GLY A 173 -30.18 -8.83 -1.63
C GLY A 173 -29.74 -10.13 -2.32
N PRO A 174 -30.23 -10.47 -3.53
CA PRO A 174 -29.78 -11.66 -4.29
C PRO A 174 -28.41 -11.47 -4.98
N ASP A 175 -27.85 -10.27 -4.85
CA ASP A 175 -26.61 -9.82 -5.48
C ASP A 175 -25.55 -9.59 -4.39
N GLY A 176 -24.30 -9.40 -4.78
CA GLY A 176 -23.24 -9.11 -3.82
C GLY A 176 -21.84 -9.24 -4.36
N PHE A 177 -20.88 -9.33 -3.45
CA PHE A 177 -19.49 -9.62 -3.77
C PHE A 177 -18.98 -10.81 -2.96
N CYS A 178 -17.96 -11.46 -3.50
CA CYS A 178 -17.27 -12.59 -2.89
C CYS A 178 -15.77 -12.47 -3.19
N ILE A 179 -14.95 -12.43 -2.16
CA ILE A 179 -13.49 -12.56 -2.25
C ILE A 179 -13.15 -13.94 -1.71
N PRO A 180 -12.69 -14.89 -2.55
CA PRO A 180 -12.50 -16.27 -2.14
C PRO A 180 -11.38 -16.42 -1.11
N ALA A 181 -11.46 -17.48 -0.30
CA ALA A 181 -10.34 -17.87 0.55
C ALA A 181 -9.08 -18.13 -0.30
N GLY A 182 -7.92 -17.73 0.20
CA GLY A 182 -6.64 -17.77 -0.51
C GLY A 182 -6.37 -16.57 -1.42
N ALA A 183 -7.34 -15.66 -1.61
CA ALA A 183 -7.11 -14.45 -2.38
C ALA A 183 -6.10 -13.53 -1.69
N THR A 184 -5.15 -13.01 -2.47
CA THR A 184 -4.22 -11.96 -2.06
C THR A 184 -4.81 -10.58 -2.33
N ILE A 185 -4.69 -9.68 -1.37
CA ILE A 185 -5.03 -8.26 -1.49
C ILE A 185 -3.77 -7.44 -1.21
N ALA A 186 -3.41 -6.57 -2.15
CA ALA A 186 -2.43 -5.52 -1.98
C ALA A 186 -3.14 -4.17 -1.98
N ALA A 187 -3.19 -3.54 -0.81
CA ALA A 187 -3.77 -2.21 -0.64
C ALA A 187 -2.67 -1.18 -0.48
N SER A 188 -2.85 0.01 -1.04
CA SER A 188 -1.98 1.15 -0.80
C SER A 188 -2.77 2.44 -0.65
N VAL A 189 -2.31 3.32 0.23
CA VAL A 189 -2.98 4.55 0.60
C VAL A 189 -1.97 5.68 0.47
N ASP A 190 -2.23 6.60 -0.46
CA ASP A 190 -1.47 7.83 -0.60
C ASP A 190 -2.07 8.90 0.32
N VAL A 191 -1.27 9.36 1.28
CA VAL A 191 -1.64 10.37 2.26
C VAL A 191 -0.86 11.65 1.98
N GLU A 192 -1.56 12.78 2.01
CA GLU A 192 -0.99 14.12 1.88
C GLU A 192 -0.74 14.76 3.25
N GLY A 193 0.24 15.66 3.28
CA GLY A 193 0.58 16.48 4.44
C GLY A 193 2.02 16.33 4.89
N THR A 194 2.41 17.13 5.88
CA THR A 194 3.62 16.89 6.69
C THR A 194 3.38 15.70 7.62
N ARG A 195 4.43 15.21 8.28
CA ARG A 195 4.30 14.17 9.30
C ARG A 195 3.30 14.56 10.40
N GLU A 196 3.40 15.77 10.96
CA GLU A 196 2.47 16.18 12.04
C GLU A 196 1.02 16.19 11.55
N GLU A 197 0.79 16.64 10.30
CA GLU A 197 -0.53 16.62 9.68
C GLU A 197 -1.03 15.18 9.44
N ILE A 198 -0.16 14.27 9.01
CA ILE A 198 -0.49 12.85 8.81
C ILE A 198 -0.82 12.17 10.14
N GLU A 199 -0.11 12.48 11.22
CA GLU A 199 -0.35 11.88 12.54
C GLU A 199 -1.63 12.40 13.21
N THR A 200 -2.01 13.66 12.96
CA THR A 200 -3.14 14.31 13.64
C THR A 200 -4.42 14.36 12.81
N ALA A 201 -4.31 14.52 11.49
CA ALA A 201 -5.44 14.70 10.58
C ALA A 201 -5.09 14.19 9.17
N PRO A 202 -4.89 12.87 8.98
CA PRO A 202 -4.42 12.32 7.71
C PRO A 202 -5.42 12.61 6.59
N ARG A 203 -4.91 13.10 5.46
CA ARG A 203 -5.70 13.38 4.26
C ARG A 203 -5.39 12.34 3.21
N VAL A 204 -6.28 11.38 3.04
CA VAL A 204 -6.15 10.39 1.98
C VAL A 204 -6.47 11.05 0.65
N ARG A 205 -5.55 10.92 -0.30
CA ARG A 205 -5.71 11.33 -1.70
C ARG A 205 -6.28 10.19 -2.53
N ARG A 206 -5.72 8.99 -2.35
CA ARG A 206 -5.99 7.81 -3.15
C ARG A 206 -5.82 6.55 -2.32
N ILE A 207 -6.72 5.59 -2.48
CA ILE A 207 -6.55 4.20 -2.07
C ILE A 207 -6.53 3.37 -3.33
N GLU A 208 -5.47 2.60 -3.54
CA GLU A 208 -5.41 1.59 -4.59
C GLU A 208 -5.55 0.22 -3.95
N VAL A 209 -6.42 -0.62 -4.50
CA VAL A 209 -6.57 -2.01 -4.08
C VAL A 209 -6.39 -2.89 -5.31
N ASP A 210 -5.38 -3.74 -5.26
CA ASP A 210 -5.15 -4.83 -6.19
C ASP A 210 -5.53 -6.14 -5.49
N CYS A 211 -6.45 -6.88 -6.09
CA CYS A 211 -6.91 -8.17 -5.59
C CYS A 211 -6.68 -9.23 -6.65
N SER A 212 -6.20 -10.39 -6.22
CA SER A 212 -6.11 -11.56 -7.11
C SER A 212 -7.47 -11.99 -7.65
N SER A 213 -8.55 -11.82 -6.87
CA SER A 213 -9.92 -12.00 -7.32
C SER A 213 -10.92 -11.34 -6.37
N ALA A 214 -11.90 -10.62 -6.90
CA ALA A 214 -13.07 -10.14 -6.17
C ALA A 214 -14.30 -10.25 -7.07
N VAL A 215 -15.09 -11.29 -6.84
CA VAL A 215 -16.18 -11.70 -7.71
C VAL A 215 -17.45 -10.94 -7.39
N LEU A 216 -18.00 -10.24 -8.37
CA LEU A 216 -19.35 -9.68 -8.32
C LEU A 216 -20.37 -10.76 -8.69
N ARG A 217 -21.41 -10.88 -7.87
CA ARG A 217 -22.52 -11.83 -8.07
C ARG A 217 -23.82 -11.08 -8.34
N LYS A 218 -24.61 -11.62 -9.27
CA LYS A 218 -25.98 -11.18 -9.54
C LYS A 218 -26.90 -12.39 -9.63
N GLY A 219 -27.99 -12.39 -8.87
CA GLY A 219 -28.94 -13.51 -8.83
C GLY A 219 -28.28 -14.84 -8.46
N GLY A 220 -27.26 -14.81 -7.58
CA GLY A 220 -26.47 -15.98 -7.20
C GLY A 220 -25.46 -16.48 -8.24
N ALA A 221 -25.34 -15.86 -9.42
CA ALA A 221 -24.36 -16.21 -10.45
C ALA A 221 -23.19 -15.23 -10.48
N ASP A 222 -21.97 -15.74 -10.64
CA ASP A 222 -20.75 -14.96 -10.80
C ASP A 222 -20.74 -14.22 -12.14
N GLN A 223 -20.52 -12.90 -12.11
CA GLN A 223 -20.66 -12.03 -13.27
C GLN A 223 -19.35 -11.43 -13.74
N ALA A 224 -18.52 -10.98 -12.80
CA ALA A 224 -17.26 -10.30 -13.10
C ALA A 224 -16.27 -10.46 -11.95
N ASP A 225 -14.99 -10.55 -12.28
CA ASP A 225 -13.86 -10.55 -11.37
C ASP A 225 -13.20 -9.17 -11.38
N LEU A 226 -13.29 -8.45 -10.27
CA LEU A 226 -12.65 -7.16 -10.07
C LEU A 226 -11.24 -7.39 -9.52
N ARG A 227 -10.23 -6.96 -10.28
CA ARG A 227 -8.82 -7.16 -9.88
C ARG A 227 -8.13 -5.90 -9.41
N ARG A 228 -8.53 -4.74 -9.92
CA ARG A 228 -7.95 -3.48 -9.46
C ARG A 228 -8.96 -2.36 -9.47
N PHE A 229 -9.04 -1.67 -8.35
CA PHE A 229 -9.84 -0.47 -8.22
C PHE A 229 -9.13 0.59 -7.38
N VAL A 230 -9.58 1.82 -7.58
CA VAL A 230 -9.04 3.01 -6.96
C VAL A 230 -10.18 3.76 -6.31
N VAL A 231 -10.01 4.16 -5.05
CA VAL A 231 -10.90 5.08 -4.35
C VAL A 231 -10.17 6.41 -4.22
N LEU A 232 -10.77 7.48 -4.70
CA LEU A 232 -10.29 8.84 -4.55
C LEU A 232 -10.93 9.50 -3.33
N ARG A 233 -10.30 10.57 -2.86
CA ARG A 233 -10.92 11.48 -1.89
C ARG A 233 -12.31 11.90 -2.36
N GLY A 234 -13.29 11.88 -1.47
CA GLY A 234 -14.71 12.10 -1.77
C GLY A 234 -15.51 10.81 -2.02
N GLY A 235 -14.84 9.65 -2.04
CA GLY A 235 -15.48 8.34 -2.22
C GLY A 235 -15.71 7.94 -3.67
N ASP A 236 -15.14 8.67 -4.63
CA ASP A 236 -15.23 8.31 -6.05
C ASP A 236 -14.40 7.06 -6.33
N ILE A 237 -14.97 6.13 -7.08
CA ILE A 237 -14.36 4.83 -7.37
C ILE A 237 -14.02 4.76 -8.86
N THR A 238 -12.86 4.22 -9.20
CA THR A 238 -12.49 3.86 -10.57
C THR A 238 -12.11 2.39 -10.61
N ILE A 239 -12.71 1.63 -11.52
CA ILE A 239 -12.34 0.24 -11.77
C ILE A 239 -11.29 0.23 -12.88
N GLU A 240 -10.08 -0.23 -12.60
CA GLU A 240 -8.99 -0.28 -13.58
C GLU A 240 -8.96 -1.62 -14.31
N ARG A 241 -9.23 -2.72 -13.61
CA ARG A 241 -9.14 -4.08 -14.17
C ARG A 241 -10.35 -4.93 -13.77
N VAL A 242 -11.07 -5.41 -14.77
CA VAL A 242 -12.24 -6.28 -14.63
C VAL A 242 -12.17 -7.40 -15.67
N GLU A 243 -12.53 -8.62 -15.28
CA GLU A 243 -12.67 -9.76 -16.19
C GLU A 243 -14.11 -10.31 -16.09
N PRO A 244 -14.82 -10.54 -17.21
CA PRO A 244 -16.13 -11.17 -17.18
C PRO A 244 -16.03 -12.64 -16.76
N LEU A 245 -17.01 -13.11 -15.99
CA LEU A 245 -17.14 -14.51 -15.57
C LEU A 245 -18.44 -15.15 -16.09
N GLY A 246 -18.57 -16.47 -15.93
CA GLY A 246 -19.78 -17.22 -16.26
C GLY A 246 -20.16 -17.23 -17.74
N ALA A 247 -21.47 -17.24 -18.03
CA ALA A 247 -22.01 -17.20 -19.39
C ALA A 247 -21.54 -15.95 -20.16
N ALA A 248 -21.20 -14.87 -19.45
CA ALA A 248 -20.67 -13.65 -20.04
C ALA A 248 -19.20 -13.78 -20.51
N GLY A 249 -18.41 -14.67 -19.90
CA GLY A 249 -17.08 -15.03 -20.38
C GLY A 249 -17.09 -16.02 -21.56
N GLN A 250 -18.11 -16.89 -21.64
CA GLN A 250 -18.20 -17.95 -22.66
C GLN A 250 -18.78 -17.48 -24.01
N ALA A 251 -19.65 -16.46 -24.02
CA ALA A 251 -20.14 -15.83 -25.24
C ALA A 251 -19.36 -14.53 -25.49
N ALA A 252 -18.20 -14.66 -26.14
CA ALA A 252 -17.41 -13.58 -26.73
C ALA A 252 -17.27 -12.30 -25.87
N GLY A 253 -16.86 -12.45 -24.60
CA GLY A 253 -16.13 -11.51 -23.72
C GLY A 253 -16.56 -10.05 -23.52
N VAL A 254 -17.46 -9.48 -24.34
CA VAL A 254 -17.75 -8.04 -24.40
C VAL A 254 -19.23 -7.81 -24.69
N GLU A 255 -19.83 -8.49 -25.68
CA GLU A 255 -21.28 -8.39 -25.96
C GLU A 255 -22.14 -8.86 -24.79
N SER A 256 -21.67 -9.88 -24.06
CA SER A 256 -22.40 -10.41 -22.92
C SER A 256 -22.31 -9.51 -21.69
N LEU A 257 -21.22 -8.75 -21.51
CA LEU A 257 -21.14 -7.71 -20.47
C LEU A 257 -22.13 -6.58 -20.76
N VAL A 258 -22.26 -6.15 -22.03
CA VAL A 258 -23.27 -5.14 -22.41
C VAL A 258 -24.68 -5.64 -22.16
N ARG A 259 -24.97 -6.91 -22.48
CA ARG A 259 -26.31 -7.49 -22.20
C ARG A 259 -26.57 -7.64 -20.70
N LEU A 260 -25.56 -8.00 -19.92
CA LEU A 260 -25.68 -8.16 -18.48
C LEU A 260 -25.97 -6.81 -17.78
N PHE A 261 -25.26 -5.76 -18.17
CA PHE A 261 -25.44 -4.42 -17.61
C PHE A 261 -26.59 -3.65 -18.26
N GLY A 262 -26.90 -3.86 -19.54
CA GLY A 262 -28.13 -3.39 -20.16
C GLY A 262 -29.38 -3.92 -19.46
N ALA A 263 -29.33 -5.15 -18.94
CA ALA A 263 -30.37 -5.71 -18.07
C ALA A 263 -30.34 -5.19 -16.61
N LEU A 264 -29.24 -4.57 -16.15
CA LEU A 264 -29.19 -3.81 -14.88
C LEU A 264 -29.80 -2.40 -15.05
N VAL A 265 -29.64 -1.78 -16.22
CA VAL A 265 -30.08 -0.42 -16.55
C VAL A 265 -31.55 -0.36 -17.02
N ALA A 266 -32.27 -1.47 -17.14
CA ALA A 266 -33.70 -1.47 -17.48
C ALA A 266 -34.60 -0.70 -16.47
N GLY A 267 -34.04 -0.20 -15.36
CA GLY A 267 -34.67 0.79 -14.46
C GLY A 267 -34.32 2.27 -14.73
N GLY A 268 -33.50 2.61 -15.73
CA GLY A 268 -32.94 3.96 -15.91
C GLY A 268 -32.41 4.29 -17.33
N GLY A 269 -33.32 4.47 -18.30
CA GLY A 269 -33.31 5.61 -19.23
C GLY A 269 -32.28 5.74 -20.37
N VAL A 270 -31.25 4.91 -20.53
CA VAL A 270 -30.31 5.07 -21.69
C VAL A 270 -30.20 3.78 -22.50
N ALA A 271 -30.88 3.74 -23.65
CA ALA A 271 -30.75 2.68 -24.63
C ALA A 271 -29.42 2.86 -25.40
N LEU A 272 -28.38 2.17 -24.97
CA LEU A 272 -27.11 2.08 -25.70
C LEU A 272 -27.24 1.00 -26.78
N ASP A 273 -26.98 1.35 -28.04
CA ASP A 273 -26.88 0.39 -29.15
C ASP A 273 -25.50 -0.27 -29.14
N PRO A 274 -25.39 -1.54 -28.70
CA PRO A 274 -24.10 -2.22 -28.51
C PRO A 274 -23.35 -2.43 -29.83
N GLN A 275 -24.08 -2.48 -30.96
CA GLN A 275 -23.50 -2.78 -32.28
C GLN A 275 -22.66 -1.63 -32.83
N ARG A 276 -22.75 -0.44 -32.24
CA ARG A 276 -22.03 0.77 -32.67
C ARG A 276 -20.83 1.13 -31.80
N LEU A 277 -20.58 0.38 -30.72
CA LEU A 277 -19.51 0.66 -29.77
C LEU A 277 -18.34 -0.32 -29.96
N GLY A 278 -17.12 0.22 -30.04
CA GLY A 278 -15.92 -0.62 -30.05
C GLY A 278 -15.69 -1.31 -28.70
N PRO A 279 -14.94 -2.43 -28.66
CA PRO A 279 -14.74 -3.22 -27.43
C PRO A 279 -14.19 -2.43 -26.23
N SER A 280 -13.30 -1.47 -26.48
CA SER A 280 -12.74 -0.59 -25.44
C SER A 280 -13.75 0.41 -24.88
N ALA A 281 -14.69 0.89 -25.70
CA ALA A 281 -15.76 1.78 -25.26
C ALA A 281 -16.75 1.03 -24.36
N VAL A 282 -17.05 -0.22 -24.71
CA VAL A 282 -17.88 -1.11 -23.88
C VAL A 282 -17.22 -1.39 -22.53
N GLU A 283 -15.94 -1.75 -22.51
CA GLU A 283 -15.21 -2.01 -21.27
C GLU A 283 -15.20 -0.77 -20.36
N GLY A 284 -14.99 0.43 -20.94
CA GLY A 284 -15.08 1.70 -20.22
C GLY A 284 -16.45 1.92 -19.57
N LEU A 285 -17.54 1.73 -20.32
CA LEU A 285 -18.90 1.88 -19.81
C LEU A 285 -19.21 0.90 -18.67
N VAL A 286 -18.75 -0.36 -18.79
CA VAL A 286 -18.93 -1.37 -17.74
C VAL A 286 -18.20 -0.96 -16.47
N LYS A 287 -16.95 -0.50 -16.58
CA LYS A 287 -16.17 -0.01 -15.44
C LYS A 287 -16.84 1.18 -14.75
N GLU A 288 -17.38 2.11 -15.52
CA GLU A 288 -18.11 3.27 -15.01
C GLU A 288 -19.41 2.87 -14.30
N GLU A 289 -20.17 1.92 -14.84
CA GLU A 289 -21.42 1.47 -14.21
C GLU A 289 -21.15 0.74 -12.90
N ILE A 290 -20.15 -0.15 -12.87
CA ILE A 290 -19.73 -0.84 -11.64
C ILE A 290 -19.30 0.19 -10.60
N ALA A 291 -18.47 1.16 -10.98
CA ALA A 291 -18.05 2.25 -10.08
C ALA A 291 -19.25 3.04 -9.54
N ARG A 292 -20.21 3.38 -10.40
CA ARG A 292 -21.43 4.11 -10.01
C ARG A 292 -22.27 3.33 -9.02
N ALA A 293 -22.42 2.02 -9.22
CA ALA A 293 -23.18 1.14 -8.33
C ALA A 293 -22.49 0.92 -6.98
N LEU A 294 -21.16 0.84 -6.96
CA LEU A 294 -20.39 0.61 -5.72
C LEU A 294 -20.24 1.87 -4.85
N ARG A 295 -20.26 3.06 -5.45
CA ARG A 295 -20.03 4.32 -4.73
C ARG A 295 -20.99 4.54 -3.54
N PRO A 296 -22.32 4.39 -3.66
CA PRO A 296 -23.22 4.55 -2.52
C PRO A 296 -22.95 3.55 -1.40
N VAL A 297 -22.63 2.29 -1.74
CA VAL A 297 -22.33 1.23 -0.76
C VAL A 297 -21.05 1.54 0.00
N LEU A 298 -20.01 2.02 -0.69
CA LEU A 298 -18.76 2.44 -0.05
C LEU A 298 -19.00 3.62 0.90
N VAL A 299 -19.74 4.64 0.45
CA VAL A 299 -20.05 5.82 1.27
C VAL A 299 -20.82 5.43 2.53
N ASP A 300 -21.84 4.60 2.39
CA ASP A 300 -22.64 4.08 3.52
C ASP A 300 -21.77 3.26 4.48
N TRP A 301 -20.93 2.37 3.94
CA TRP A 301 -19.99 1.59 4.76
C TRP A 301 -19.02 2.48 5.54
N VAL A 302 -18.45 3.52 4.91
CA VAL A 302 -17.57 4.49 5.59
C VAL A 302 -18.32 5.26 6.67
N GLN A 303 -19.58 5.62 6.44
CA GLN A 303 -20.41 6.30 7.44
C GLN A 303 -20.71 5.41 8.64
N GLN A 304 -21.07 4.14 8.40
CA GLN A 304 -21.36 3.17 9.46
C GLN A 304 -20.12 2.77 10.26
N ASN A 305 -18.93 2.82 9.64
CA ASN A 305 -17.66 2.39 10.22
C ASN A 305 -16.71 3.58 10.47
N ALA A 306 -17.24 4.79 10.61
CA ALA A 306 -16.44 6.02 10.66
C ALA A 306 -15.33 5.98 11.73
N GLU A 307 -15.59 5.33 12.86
CA GLU A 307 -14.70 5.27 14.03
C GLU A 307 -14.01 3.90 14.20
N ILE A 308 -14.04 3.03 13.19
CA ILE A 308 -13.47 1.69 13.29
C ILE A 308 -11.95 1.70 13.53
N VAL A 309 -11.28 2.76 13.10
CA VAL A 309 -9.85 2.99 13.36
C VAL A 309 -9.74 3.92 14.56
N ALA A 310 -9.18 3.40 15.66
CA ALA A 310 -9.04 4.15 16.89
C ALA A 310 -8.31 5.50 16.66
N GLY A 311 -8.96 6.60 17.07
CA GLY A 311 -8.43 7.95 16.94
C GLY A 311 -8.57 8.58 15.55
N MET A 312 -9.27 7.94 14.61
CA MET A 312 -9.52 8.48 13.27
C MET A 312 -11.02 8.46 12.92
N ASP A 313 -11.46 9.48 12.19
CA ASP A 313 -12.78 9.53 11.56
C ASP A 313 -12.62 9.33 10.05
N LEU A 314 -12.97 8.14 9.54
CA LEU A 314 -12.80 7.77 8.14
C LEU A 314 -13.51 8.75 7.19
N ARG A 315 -14.61 9.38 7.61
CA ARG A 315 -15.34 10.36 6.79
C ARG A 315 -14.48 11.59 6.54
N LYS A 316 -13.82 12.11 7.58
CA LYS A 316 -12.90 13.26 7.48
C LYS A 316 -11.65 12.90 6.69
N VAL A 317 -11.10 11.73 6.95
CA VAL A 317 -9.89 11.21 6.29
C VAL A 317 -10.10 11.09 4.78
N LEU A 318 -11.23 10.48 4.37
CA LEU A 318 -11.61 10.29 2.98
C LEU A 318 -12.30 11.52 2.35
N GLY A 319 -12.66 12.53 3.12
CA GLY A 319 -13.38 13.72 2.62
C GLY A 319 -14.80 13.42 2.15
N ILE A 320 -15.46 12.42 2.75
CA ILE A 320 -16.87 12.08 2.48
C ILE A 320 -17.73 12.95 3.39
N ALA A 321 -18.50 13.87 2.80
CA ALA A 321 -19.42 14.72 3.55
C ALA A 321 -20.51 13.87 4.23
N GLU A 322 -20.97 14.29 5.41
CA GLU A 322 -22.19 13.74 6.01
C GLU A 322 -23.35 14.01 5.06
N GLY A 323 -23.82 12.96 4.38
CA GLY A 323 -25.11 13.02 3.71
C GLY A 323 -26.21 13.15 4.75
N PRO A 324 -27.36 13.76 4.44
CA PRO A 324 -28.52 13.71 5.32
C PRO A 324 -28.86 12.24 5.52
N GLY A 325 -28.74 11.76 6.76
CA GLY A 325 -29.01 10.38 7.12
C GLY A 325 -30.37 9.96 6.58
N VAL A 326 -30.41 8.89 5.80
CA VAL A 326 -31.66 8.24 5.43
C VAL A 326 -32.09 7.47 6.67
N ALA A 327 -33.05 8.05 7.41
CA ALA A 327 -33.79 7.39 8.47
C ALA A 327 -34.75 6.34 7.90
#